data_AF-A0A2N5TES0-F1
#
_entry.id   AF-A0A2N5TES0-F1
#
_cell.length_a   1.000
_cell.length_b   1.000
_cell.length_c   1.000
_cell.angle_alpha   90.00
_cell.angle_beta   90.00
_cell.angle_gamma   90.00
#
_symmetry.space_group_name_H-M   'P 1'
#
loop_
_entity.id
_entity.type
_entity.pdbx_description
1 polymer ?
#
loop_
_entity_poly.entity_id
_entity_poly.type
_entity_poly.pdbx_seq_one_letter_code
_entity_poly.pdbx_strand_id
1 'polypeptide(L)'
;MPSRKLESIFTKTPTGLPIDFYDPDWFNDLLPAQKHKAANIWLVNFLPDANQSLLGKQHPDEKLCDSKLINKYWEELTKPYDLSHEIKPVEDDESSSDSEKSDDSSYCGEEVVLSDTSGEEESDDNEGEDDVDIH
;
A
#
# COMPACT_ATOMS: atom_id res chain seq x y z
N MET A 1 9.20 30.85 5.45
CA MET A 1 7.82 30.98 5.97
C MET A 1 7.29 29.57 6.24
N PRO A 2 6.78 29.24 7.43
CA PRO A 2 6.14 27.95 7.61
C PRO A 2 4.86 27.92 6.78
N SER A 3 4.74 26.93 5.88
CA SER A 3 3.55 26.76 5.05
C SER A 3 2.38 26.32 5.92
N ARG A 4 1.19 26.90 5.69
CA ARG A 4 -0.02 26.59 6.44
C ARG A 4 -0.41 25.14 6.13
N LYS A 5 -0.50 24.27 7.14
CA LYS A 5 -0.97 22.89 6.95
C LYS A 5 -2.41 22.95 6.43
N LEU A 6 -2.66 22.34 5.27
CA LEU A 6 -4.00 22.16 4.76
C LEU A 6 -4.66 21.01 5.52
N GLU A 7 -5.85 21.25 6.04
CA GLU A 7 -6.66 20.20 6.65
C GLU A 7 -7.19 19.26 5.56
N SER A 8 -7.25 17.97 5.88
CA SER A 8 -7.82 16.96 4.98
C SER A 8 -9.33 17.19 4.82
N ILE A 9 -9.81 17.19 3.58
CA ILE A 9 -11.25 17.15 3.27
C ILE A 9 -11.86 15.76 3.54
N PHE A 10 -11.02 14.73 3.64
CA PHE A 10 -11.44 13.37 3.97
C PHE A 10 -11.53 13.21 5.48
N THR A 11 -12.74 12.96 5.96
CA THR A 11 -13.06 12.79 7.38
C THR A 11 -13.01 11.34 7.83
N LYS A 12 -12.86 10.40 6.89
CA LYS A 12 -12.79 8.97 7.15
C LYS A 12 -11.42 8.45 6.74
N THR A 13 -10.88 7.59 7.58
CA THR A 13 -9.71 6.79 7.25
C THR A 13 -10.05 5.83 6.10
N PRO A 14 -9.11 5.54 5.18
CA PRO A 14 -9.26 4.41 4.28
C PRO A 14 -9.47 3.12 5.08
N THR A 15 -10.17 2.15 4.47
CA THR A 15 -10.50 0.87 5.12
C THR A 15 -10.07 -0.28 4.24
N GLY A 16 -9.63 -1.38 4.84
CA GLY A 16 -9.22 -2.60 4.12
C GLY A 16 -7.80 -2.55 3.55
N LEU A 17 -7.04 -1.50 3.83
CA LEU A 17 -5.60 -1.47 3.51
C LEU A 17 -4.80 -2.38 4.46
N PRO A 18 -3.60 -2.81 4.04
CA PRO A 18 -2.63 -3.49 4.88
C PRO A 18 -2.38 -2.75 6.21
N ILE A 19 -2.08 -3.49 7.27
CA ILE A 19 -1.97 -2.94 8.63
C ILE A 19 -0.85 -1.91 8.77
N ASP A 20 0.25 -2.12 8.05
CA ASP A 20 1.43 -1.26 8.01
C ASP A 20 1.22 0.09 7.28
N PHE A 21 0.02 0.32 6.74
CA PHE A 21 -0.40 1.63 6.25
C PHE A 21 -0.79 2.60 7.38
N TYR A 22 -1.22 2.06 8.52
CA TYR A 22 -1.76 2.85 9.63
C TYR A 22 -0.70 3.15 10.68
N ASP A 23 -0.90 4.21 11.44
CA ASP A 23 -0.07 4.49 12.60
C ASP A 23 -0.42 3.50 13.74
N PRO A 24 0.57 2.86 14.40
CA PRO A 24 0.31 1.89 15.46
C PRO A 24 -0.45 2.47 16.66
N ASP A 25 -0.12 3.69 17.09
CA ASP A 25 -0.79 4.32 18.23
C ASP A 25 -2.27 4.58 17.88
N TRP A 26 -2.52 5.11 16.68
CA TRP A 26 -3.89 5.31 16.19
C TRP A 26 -4.67 4.00 16.09
N PHE A 27 -4.07 2.94 15.54
CA PHE A 27 -4.76 1.66 15.40
C PHE A 27 -5.07 1.03 16.75
N ASN A 28 -4.13 1.11 17.69
CA ASN A 28 -4.25 0.50 19.01
C ASN A 28 -5.35 1.14 19.86
N ASP A 29 -5.59 2.44 19.68
CA ASP A 29 -6.66 3.19 20.35
C ASP A 29 -8.08 2.87 19.83
N LEU A 30 -8.20 2.16 18.71
CA LEU A 30 -9.51 1.78 18.15
C LEU A 30 -10.21 0.71 18.99
N LEU A 31 -11.55 0.73 18.99
CA LEU A 31 -12.35 -0.37 19.52
C LEU A 31 -12.14 -1.64 18.68
N PRO A 32 -12.24 -2.86 19.25
CA PRO A 32 -12.05 -4.12 18.51
C PRO A 32 -12.89 -4.22 17.22
N ALA A 33 -14.15 -3.80 17.24
CA ALA A 33 -15.02 -3.79 16.05
C ALA A 33 -14.56 -2.78 14.98
N GLN A 34 -13.89 -1.70 15.38
CA GLN A 34 -13.31 -0.72 14.46
C GLN A 34 -11.99 -1.23 13.88
N LYS A 35 -11.14 -1.91 14.67
CA LYS A 35 -9.90 -2.54 14.19
C LYS A 35 -10.15 -3.49 13.02
N HIS A 36 -11.12 -4.40 13.16
CA HIS A 36 -11.54 -5.32 12.09
C HIS A 36 -12.03 -4.63 10.82
N LYS A 37 -12.65 -3.45 10.93
CA LYS A 37 -13.13 -2.70 9.78
C LYS A 37 -12.05 -1.81 9.16
N ALA A 38 -11.08 -1.37 9.96
CA ALA A 38 -10.07 -0.41 9.56
C ALA A 38 -9.02 -1.07 8.66
N ALA A 39 -8.38 -2.14 9.12
CA ALA A 39 -7.22 -2.72 8.44
C ALA A 39 -7.41 -4.20 8.11
N ASN A 40 -6.75 -4.64 7.04
CA ASN A 40 -6.50 -6.06 6.83
C ASN A 40 -5.22 -6.44 7.57
N ILE A 41 -5.37 -7.12 8.71
CA ILE A 41 -4.24 -7.45 9.59
C ILE A 41 -3.45 -8.67 9.15
N TRP A 42 -3.90 -9.37 8.11
CA TRP A 42 -3.20 -10.49 7.48
C TRP A 42 -2.26 -10.05 6.35
N LEU A 43 -2.33 -8.79 5.94
CA LEU A 43 -1.51 -8.22 4.87
C LEU A 43 -0.54 -7.18 5.42
N VAL A 44 0.68 -7.23 4.89
CA VAL A 44 1.72 -6.20 5.01
C VAL A 44 2.29 -5.96 3.62
N ASN A 45 2.64 -4.72 3.32
CA ASN A 45 3.03 -4.30 1.98
C ASN A 45 4.39 -3.59 1.93
N PHE A 46 4.85 -3.07 3.06
CA PHE A 46 6.11 -2.36 3.16
C PHE A 46 7.22 -3.27 3.72
N LEU A 47 8.46 -2.87 3.45
CA LEU A 47 9.62 -3.37 4.19
C LEU A 47 9.61 -2.83 5.63
N PRO A 48 10.30 -3.50 6.59
CA PRO A 48 10.45 -2.99 7.95
C PRO A 48 10.95 -1.55 8.03
N ASP A 49 11.80 -1.16 7.07
CA ASP A 49 12.11 0.25 6.80
C ASP A 49 11.29 0.74 5.60
N ALA A 50 10.16 1.39 5.89
CA ALA A 50 9.25 1.90 4.88
C ALA A 50 9.92 2.89 3.90
N ASN A 51 11.02 3.56 4.30
CA ASN A 51 11.75 4.48 3.41
C ASN A 51 12.44 3.77 2.25
N GLN A 52 12.68 2.46 2.40
CA GLN A 52 13.24 1.63 1.34
C GLN A 52 12.16 1.10 0.40
N SER A 53 10.89 1.21 0.80
CA SER A 53 9.79 0.46 0.20
C SER A 53 9.17 1.09 -1.06
N LEU A 54 9.65 2.28 -1.44
CA LEU A 54 9.13 3.09 -2.56
C LEU A 54 10.27 3.79 -3.31
N LEU A 55 11.47 3.22 -3.25
CA LEU A 55 12.62 3.76 -3.96
C LEU A 55 12.51 3.44 -5.46
N GLY A 56 12.99 4.35 -6.30
CA GLY A 56 13.03 4.10 -7.76
C GLY A 56 13.87 2.87 -8.14
N LYS A 57 14.79 2.44 -7.27
CA LYS A 57 15.45 1.14 -7.35
C LYS A 57 14.81 0.20 -6.34
N GLN A 58 14.16 -0.84 -6.83
CA GLN A 58 13.52 -1.85 -6.00
C GLN A 58 14.52 -2.55 -5.07
N HIS A 59 14.09 -2.80 -3.85
CA HIS A 59 14.79 -3.67 -2.92
C HIS A 59 14.68 -5.13 -3.41
N PRO A 60 15.70 -5.99 -3.22
CA PRO A 60 15.62 -7.39 -3.65
C PRO A 60 14.41 -8.14 -3.08
N ASP A 61 13.97 -7.78 -1.88
CA ASP A 61 12.82 -8.41 -1.24
C ASP A 61 11.47 -7.94 -1.78
N GLU A 62 11.40 -6.79 -2.45
CA GLU A 62 10.18 -6.35 -3.17
C GLU A 62 9.95 -7.14 -4.45
N LYS A 63 10.98 -7.85 -4.94
CA LYS A 63 10.85 -8.80 -6.06
C LYS A 63 10.27 -10.13 -5.62
N LEU A 64 10.08 -10.33 -4.32
CA LEU A 64 9.36 -11.48 -3.81
C LEU A 64 7.89 -11.33 -4.14
N CYS A 65 7.23 -12.47 -4.31
CA CYS A 65 5.78 -12.50 -4.40
C CYS A 65 5.16 -12.10 -3.05
N ASP A 66 3.99 -11.47 -3.07
CA ASP A 66 3.30 -10.94 -1.88
C ASP A 66 3.29 -11.92 -0.70
N SER A 67 2.92 -13.19 -0.93
CA SER A 67 2.87 -14.23 0.09
C SER A 67 4.21 -14.48 0.77
N LYS A 68 5.33 -14.41 0.02
CA LYS A 68 6.68 -14.55 0.59
C LYS A 68 7.10 -13.32 1.36
N LEU A 69 6.74 -12.13 0.89
CA LEU A 69 7.01 -10.87 1.56
C LEU A 69 6.26 -10.81 2.90
N ILE A 70 4.97 -11.12 2.88
CA ILE A 70 4.11 -11.19 4.07
C ILE A 70 4.70 -12.20 5.07
N ASN A 71 4.93 -13.45 4.66
CA ASN A 71 5.49 -14.45 5.58
C ASN A 71 6.84 -14.04 6.18
N LYS A 72 7.65 -13.25 5.46
CA LYS A 72 8.95 -12.79 5.93
C LYS A 72 8.86 -11.65 6.96
N TYR A 73 7.94 -10.70 6.75
CA TYR A 73 7.93 -9.45 7.52
C TYR A 73 6.70 -9.24 8.41
N TRP A 74 5.67 -10.07 8.26
CA TRP A 74 4.41 -9.91 9.01
C TRP A 74 4.65 -9.87 10.52
N GLU A 75 5.42 -10.82 11.07
CA GLU A 75 5.71 -10.84 12.51
C GLU A 75 6.46 -9.60 12.99
N GLU A 76 7.35 -9.05 12.16
CA GLU A 76 8.13 -7.87 12.54
C GLU A 76 7.28 -6.60 12.48
N LEU A 77 6.50 -6.45 11.41
CA LEU A 77 5.66 -5.28 11.17
C LEU A 77 4.42 -5.24 12.07
N THR A 78 3.92 -6.39 12.52
CA THR A 78 2.74 -6.44 13.41
C THR A 78 3.08 -6.29 14.90
N LYS A 79 4.35 -6.39 15.31
CA LYS A 79 4.79 -6.19 16.71
C LYS A 79 4.24 -4.94 17.42
N PRO A 80 4.18 -3.75 16.80
CA PRO A 80 3.70 -2.56 17.48
C PRO A 80 2.16 -2.50 17.57
N TYR A 81 1.44 -3.42 16.93
CA TYR A 81 -0.02 -3.44 16.90
C TYR A 81 -0.59 -4.41 17.95
N ASP A 82 -1.61 -3.95 18.67
CA ASP A 82 -2.39 -4.75 19.60
C ASP A 82 -3.46 -5.56 18.85
N LEU A 83 -3.05 -6.79 18.49
CA LEU A 83 -3.88 -7.80 17.83
C LEU A 83 -4.59 -8.76 18.80
N SER A 84 -4.62 -8.45 20.10
CA SER A 84 -5.25 -9.32 21.12
C SER A 84 -6.74 -9.62 20.90
N HIS A 85 -7.40 -8.79 20.10
CA HIS A 85 -8.79 -8.94 19.70
C HIS A 85 -9.02 -10.07 18.69
N GLU A 86 -8.01 -10.45 17.91
CA GLU A 86 -8.01 -11.69 17.13
C GLU A 86 -7.65 -12.85 18.06
N ILE A 87 -8.67 -13.40 18.71
CA ILE A 87 -8.54 -14.69 19.40
C ILE A 87 -8.21 -15.72 18.31
N LYS A 88 -6.94 -16.11 18.17
CA LYS A 88 -6.56 -17.30 17.41
C LYS A 88 -7.38 -18.46 17.99
N PRO A 89 -8.17 -19.20 17.20
CA PRO A 89 -8.69 -20.46 17.69
C PRO A 89 -7.48 -21.29 18.09
N VAL A 90 -7.43 -21.67 19.37
CA VAL A 90 -6.49 -22.69 19.86
C VAL A 90 -6.68 -23.88 18.93
N GLU A 91 -5.60 -24.37 18.32
CA GLU A 91 -5.66 -25.61 17.56
C GLU A 91 -6.01 -26.74 18.54
N ASP A 92 -7.30 -27.01 18.67
CA ASP A 92 -7.80 -28.26 19.19
C ASP A 92 -8.05 -29.15 17.98
N ASP A 93 -7.22 -30.18 17.91
CA ASP A 93 -7.22 -31.27 16.94
C ASP A 93 -8.65 -31.84 16.78
N GLU A 94 -9.19 -31.77 15.56
CA GLU A 94 -10.09 -32.74 14.89
C GLU A 94 -11.09 -32.07 13.92
N SER A 95 -10.84 -32.29 12.63
CA SER A 95 -11.83 -32.51 11.56
C SER A 95 -12.89 -31.41 11.27
N SER A 96 -12.63 -30.61 10.23
CA SER A 96 -13.37 -30.78 8.97
C SER A 96 -12.69 -29.99 7.85
N SER A 97 -12.24 -30.73 6.84
CA SER A 97 -11.70 -30.19 5.60
C SER A 97 -12.80 -29.52 4.79
N ASP A 98 -12.95 -28.21 4.95
CA ASP A 98 -13.48 -27.34 3.90
C ASP A 98 -12.49 -26.21 3.68
N SER A 99 -11.38 -26.59 3.03
CA SER A 99 -10.42 -25.64 2.47
C SER A 99 -11.11 -25.01 1.26
N GLU A 100 -11.92 -23.99 1.53
CA GLU A 100 -12.15 -22.91 0.58
C GLU A 100 -10.75 -22.45 0.19
N LYS A 101 -10.34 -22.79 -1.02
CA LYS A 101 -9.08 -22.34 -1.59
C LYS A 101 -9.21 -20.83 -1.67
N SER A 102 -8.74 -20.13 -0.64
CA SER A 102 -8.35 -18.74 -0.77
C SER A 102 -7.42 -18.74 -1.97
N ASP A 103 -7.91 -18.17 -3.05
CA ASP A 103 -7.15 -17.91 -4.25
C ASP A 103 -5.98 -17.03 -3.83
N ASP A 104 -4.87 -17.68 -3.47
CA ASP A 104 -3.54 -17.09 -3.31
C ASP A 104 -3.09 -16.65 -4.70
N SER A 105 -3.83 -15.70 -5.28
CA SER A 105 -3.37 -14.85 -6.36
C SER A 105 -2.35 -13.87 -5.78
N SER A 106 -1.39 -14.39 -5.01
CA SER A 106 -0.22 -13.68 -4.56
C SER A 106 0.42 -13.13 -5.83
N TYR A 107 0.36 -11.81 -5.99
CA TYR A 107 0.79 -11.19 -7.22
C TYR A 107 2.32 -11.26 -7.24
N CYS A 108 2.86 -12.06 -8.16
CA CYS A 108 4.29 -12.16 -8.37
C CYS A 108 4.71 -11.32 -9.59
N GLY A 109 4.07 -10.16 -9.77
CA GLY A 109 4.03 -9.38 -11.02
C GLY A 109 5.31 -9.35 -11.86
N GLU A 110 5.12 -9.32 -13.17
CA GLU A 110 6.22 -9.06 -14.10
C GLU A 110 6.64 -7.59 -14.03
N GLU A 111 7.95 -7.33 -13.89
CA GLU A 111 8.47 -5.97 -13.79
C GLU A 111 8.28 -5.22 -15.11
N VAL A 112 7.58 -4.08 -15.08
CA VAL A 112 7.45 -3.21 -16.24
C VAL A 112 8.68 -2.32 -16.36
N VAL A 113 9.49 -2.54 -17.38
CA VAL A 113 10.66 -1.72 -17.68
C VAL A 113 10.21 -0.46 -18.41
N LEU A 114 10.19 0.69 -17.72
CA LEU A 114 9.86 2.00 -18.29
C LEU A 114 11.06 2.63 -19.04
N SER A 115 11.67 1.91 -19.97
CA SER A 115 12.93 2.34 -20.60
C SER A 115 12.81 3.42 -21.68
N ASP A 116 11.63 3.78 -22.16
CA ASP A 116 11.51 4.69 -23.31
C ASP A 116 10.33 5.67 -23.16
N THR A 117 10.47 6.61 -22.22
CA THR A 117 9.79 7.92 -22.35
C THR A 117 10.87 8.99 -22.40
N SER A 118 11.64 8.97 -23.51
CA SER A 118 12.36 10.16 -23.92
C SER A 118 11.29 11.22 -24.10
N GLY A 119 11.20 12.14 -23.14
CA GLY A 119 10.33 13.31 -23.22
C GLY A 119 10.83 14.14 -24.38
N GLU A 120 10.40 13.79 -25.59
CA GLU A 120 10.44 14.70 -26.72
C GLU A 120 9.48 15.82 -26.34
N GLU A 121 10.08 16.95 -25.97
CA GLU A 121 9.39 18.22 -25.88
C GLU A 121 8.77 18.48 -27.27
N GLU A 122 7.45 18.35 -27.36
CA GLU A 122 6.69 18.82 -28.52
C GLU A 122 6.90 20.33 -28.58
N SER A 123 7.89 20.78 -29.36
CA SER A 123 8.14 22.18 -29.64
C SER A 123 6.96 22.72 -30.44
N ASP A 124 6.06 23.41 -29.76
CA ASP A 124 4.95 24.17 -30.35
C ASP A 124 5.50 25.42 -31.07
N ASP A 125 6.19 25.22 -32.19
CA ASP A 125 6.56 26.28 -33.13
C ASP A 125 5.34 26.63 -33.99
N ASN A 126 4.41 27.38 -33.39
CA ASN A 126 3.41 28.11 -34.15
C ASN A 126 3.93 29.52 -34.45
N GLU A 127 4.95 29.59 -35.33
CA GLU A 127 5.31 30.83 -36.01
C GLU A 127 4.36 31.05 -37.18
N GLY A 128 3.34 31.86 -36.94
CA GLY A 128 2.42 32.39 -37.95
C GLY A 128 2.16 33.87 -37.70
N GLU A 129 3.16 34.70 -37.97
CA GLU A 129 2.97 36.14 -38.17
C GLU A 129 2.19 36.35 -39.49
N ASP A 130 1.15 37.18 -39.47
CA ASP A 130 1.03 38.38 -40.31
C ASP A 130 -0.40 38.96 -40.33
N ASP A 131 -0.45 40.27 -40.09
CA ASP A 131 -1.57 41.21 -40.17
C ASP A 131 -2.45 41.10 -41.44
N VAL A 132 -3.75 41.45 -41.35
CA VAL A 132 -4.40 42.54 -42.14
C VAL A 132 -5.88 42.80 -41.79
N ASP A 133 -6.13 44.03 -41.32
CA ASP A 133 -7.13 45.04 -41.75
C ASP A 133 -8.66 44.78 -41.88
N ILE A 134 -9.40 45.50 -41.01
CA ILE A 134 -10.62 46.34 -41.19
C ILE A 134 -11.66 46.02 -42.30
N HIS A 135 -12.90 45.70 -41.88
CA HIS A 135 -14.14 46.47 -42.21
C HIS A 135 -15.31 46.15 -41.29
#